data_AF-M6AF61-F1
#
_entry.id   AF-M6AF61-F1
#
_cell.length_a   1.000
_cell.length_b   1.000
_cell.length_c   1.000
_cell.angle_alpha   90.00
_cell.angle_beta   90.00
_cell.angle_gamma   90.00
#
_symmetry.space_group_name_H-M   'P 1'
#
loop_
_entity.id
_entity.type
_entity.pdbx_description
1 polymer ?
#
loop_
_entity_poly.entity_id
_entity_poly.type
_entity_poly.pdbx_seq_one_letter_code
_entity_poly.pdbx_strand_id
1 'polypeptide(L)'
;MKFAAVAALTVALSACKKSESDDDTITLALLYLVDQTSGNCVTLSKNDAAHAGGGAGDGKPTYTATGSTRPKAACAASFNTVFIINNVEAVASSVKAAYQAAKDKSDTAGANCAAVSTSLQTAIDAVTSLKVEQTLAAGGGFCSNAGTGWNLNLLVAGGSIVSVDPNSEYFGKTVLACPSEQAKEKQIALLNTLNFSTIAGSVATDMATNLTFKQKTAAVTASNYKWTSDAASKGRLINVSELTTVGKSGAAMVAFGAAGQIIQANPANAIGTATRACAKDLLSKESETAQNIAFALHDQAAGFNGAITGGVIDSIITTAQAESVKEVLFTSIQCKYGDFDEEAAGNKTTVGTETNVKNIGTCPTNYPKY
;
A
#
# COMPACT_ATOMS: atom_id res chain seq x y z
N MET A 1 -20.16 -11.56 -7.14
CA MET A 1 -20.24 -12.77 -6.28
C MET A 1 -20.19 -12.48 -4.77
N LYS A 2 -20.51 -11.26 -4.29
CA LYS A 2 -20.41 -10.90 -2.85
C LYS A 2 -21.75 -10.81 -2.11
N PHE A 3 -22.86 -10.55 -2.79
CA PHE A 3 -24.19 -10.53 -2.15
C PHE A 3 -24.75 -11.94 -1.84
N ALA A 4 -24.42 -12.95 -2.65
CA ALA A 4 -24.90 -14.32 -2.44
C ALA A 4 -24.26 -14.99 -1.20
N ALA A 5 -22.99 -14.70 -0.92
CA ALA A 5 -22.31 -15.22 0.29
C ALA A 5 -22.81 -14.54 1.57
N VAL A 6 -23.10 -13.23 1.50
CA VAL A 6 -23.74 -12.49 2.60
C VAL A 6 -25.16 -13.00 2.82
N ALA A 7 -25.95 -13.19 1.76
CA ALA A 7 -27.29 -13.77 1.84
C ALA A 7 -27.27 -15.21 2.37
N ALA A 8 -26.29 -16.04 1.98
CA ALA A 8 -26.15 -17.40 2.50
C ALA A 8 -25.78 -17.41 3.99
N LEU A 9 -24.94 -16.48 4.44
CA LEU A 9 -24.63 -16.31 5.86
C LEU A 9 -25.85 -15.77 6.63
N THR A 10 -26.64 -14.86 6.05
CA THR A 10 -27.92 -14.38 6.62
C THR A 10 -28.93 -15.52 6.75
N VAL A 11 -29.07 -16.36 5.73
CA VAL A 11 -29.97 -17.53 5.76
C VAL A 11 -29.50 -18.52 6.83
N ALA A 12 -28.19 -18.81 6.90
CA ALA A 12 -27.62 -19.68 7.93
C ALA A 12 -27.81 -19.14 9.37
N LEU A 13 -27.62 -17.83 9.58
CA LEU A 13 -27.84 -17.16 10.87
C LEU A 13 -29.33 -17.10 11.25
N SER A 14 -30.22 -16.92 10.29
CA SER A 14 -31.68 -16.98 10.52
C SER A 14 -32.17 -18.40 10.79
N ALA A 15 -31.53 -19.42 10.23
CA ALA A 15 -31.86 -20.83 10.44
C ALA A 15 -31.36 -21.37 11.80
N CYS A 16 -30.37 -20.72 12.41
CA CYS A 16 -29.90 -21.04 13.77
C CYS A 16 -30.66 -20.31 14.89
N LYS A 17 -31.72 -19.55 14.58
CA LYS A 17 -32.49 -18.81 15.58
C LYS A 17 -33.51 -19.74 16.27
N LYS A 18 -33.40 -19.87 17.60
CA LYS A 18 -34.56 -20.21 18.44
C LYS A 18 -35.53 -19.02 18.39
N SER A 19 -36.82 -19.31 18.33
CA SER A 19 -37.93 -18.44 17.90
C SER A 19 -38.16 -17.13 18.68
N GLU A 20 -37.29 -16.73 19.62
CA GLU A 20 -37.48 -15.54 20.44
C GLU A 20 -36.13 -14.88 20.76
N SER A 21 -35.76 -13.84 20.02
CA SER A 21 -34.82 -12.76 20.42
C SER A 21 -34.54 -11.83 19.24
N ASP A 22 -34.30 -10.55 19.53
CA ASP A 22 -34.40 -9.39 18.64
C ASP A 22 -33.58 -9.45 17.32
N ASP A 23 -34.15 -8.88 16.27
CA ASP A 23 -33.54 -8.70 14.93
C ASP A 23 -32.37 -7.70 14.92
N ASP A 24 -32.19 -6.95 16.00
CA ASP A 24 -31.13 -5.96 16.15
C ASP A 24 -29.74 -6.59 16.24
N THR A 25 -29.61 -7.80 16.79
CA THR A 25 -28.28 -8.44 16.96
C THR A 25 -27.72 -8.96 15.63
N ILE A 26 -28.59 -9.44 14.74
CA ILE A 26 -28.21 -9.92 13.40
C ILE A 26 -27.92 -8.72 12.49
N THR A 27 -28.74 -7.68 12.56
CA THR A 27 -28.52 -6.43 11.82
C THR A 27 -27.25 -5.72 12.31
N LEU A 28 -26.96 -5.74 13.62
CA LEU A 28 -25.72 -5.19 14.19
C LEU A 28 -24.49 -6.04 13.86
N ALA A 29 -24.60 -7.38 13.79
CA ALA A 29 -23.52 -8.25 13.32
C ALA A 29 -23.24 -8.09 11.82
N LEU A 30 -24.28 -7.92 11.00
CA LEU A 30 -24.15 -7.56 9.58
C LEU A 30 -23.60 -6.15 9.41
N LEU A 31 -24.08 -5.17 10.18
CA LEU A 31 -23.48 -3.84 10.21
C LEU A 31 -22.02 -3.95 10.62
N TYR A 32 -21.67 -4.68 11.68
CA TYR A 32 -20.31 -4.86 12.13
C TYR A 32 -19.41 -5.54 11.08
N LEU A 33 -19.90 -6.54 10.35
CA LEU A 33 -19.19 -7.18 9.23
C LEU A 33 -19.06 -6.25 8.01
N VAL A 34 -20.10 -5.50 7.66
CA VAL A 34 -20.07 -4.49 6.58
C VAL A 34 -19.20 -3.28 6.97
N ASP A 35 -19.19 -2.93 8.25
CA ASP A 35 -18.44 -1.84 8.85
C ASP A 35 -16.94 -2.18 8.97
N GLN A 36 -16.60 -3.43 9.28
CA GLN A 36 -15.22 -3.89 9.28
C GLN A 36 -14.62 -4.11 7.89
N THR A 37 -15.45 -4.34 6.86
CA THR A 37 -14.98 -4.63 5.50
C THR A 37 -14.94 -3.41 4.57
N SER A 38 -15.46 -2.25 5.00
CA SER A 38 -15.56 -1.02 4.19
C SER A 38 -14.72 0.16 4.69
N GLY A 39 -13.99 0.01 5.79
CA GLY A 39 -13.30 1.14 6.41
C GLY A 39 -12.04 1.60 5.70
N ASN A 40 -12.17 2.39 4.64
CA ASN A 40 -11.03 3.17 4.14
C ASN A 40 -10.64 4.22 5.20
N CYS A 41 -9.35 4.35 5.47
CA CYS A 41 -8.83 5.28 6.48
C CYS A 41 -8.24 6.50 5.77
N VAL A 42 -8.54 7.68 6.30
CA VAL A 42 -8.03 8.95 5.79
C VAL A 42 -6.93 9.46 6.72
N THR A 43 -5.76 9.78 6.15
CA THR A 43 -4.67 10.46 6.84
C THR A 43 -4.64 11.92 6.41
N LEU A 44 -4.60 12.84 7.37
CA LEU A 44 -4.47 14.27 7.11
C LEU A 44 -3.01 14.71 7.31
N SER A 45 -2.45 15.43 6.35
CA SER A 45 -1.12 16.02 6.45
C SER A 45 -1.17 17.51 6.09
N LYS A 46 -0.57 18.33 6.95
CA LYS A 46 -0.45 19.78 6.72
C LYS A 46 0.56 20.04 5.60
N ASN A 47 0.19 20.88 4.64
CA ASN A 47 1.03 21.34 3.56
C ASN A 47 1.37 22.82 3.78
N ASP A 48 2.55 23.06 4.37
CA ASP A 48 3.05 24.40 4.71
C ASP A 48 3.76 25.10 3.54
N ALA A 49 3.77 24.50 2.34
CA ALA A 49 4.47 25.05 1.17
C ALA A 49 3.79 26.31 0.56
N ALA A 50 2.61 26.71 1.02
CA ALA A 50 1.96 27.95 0.62
C ALA A 50 2.55 29.13 1.42
N HIS A 51 3.68 29.65 0.97
CA HIS A 51 4.20 30.95 1.45
C HIS A 51 3.61 32.07 0.59
N ALA A 52 3.36 33.23 1.22
CA ALA A 52 2.91 34.43 0.50
C ALA A 52 3.89 34.76 -0.64
N GLY A 53 3.38 34.75 -1.88
CA GLY A 53 4.15 35.03 -3.10
C GLY A 53 4.54 33.81 -3.93
N GLY A 54 4.28 32.59 -3.46
CA GLY A 54 4.52 31.33 -4.18
C GLY A 54 3.24 30.70 -4.72
N GLY A 55 2.51 31.40 -5.60
CA GLY A 55 1.53 30.79 -6.52
C GLY A 55 0.55 29.73 -5.97
N ALA A 56 -0.06 29.93 -4.80
CA ALA A 56 -1.37 29.41 -4.39
C ALA A 56 -1.68 29.84 -2.93
N GLY A 57 -2.59 30.80 -2.75
CA GLY A 57 -3.26 31.08 -1.47
C GLY A 57 -2.76 32.27 -0.64
N ASP A 58 -3.66 32.81 0.17
CA ASP A 58 -3.57 34.02 1.01
C ASP A 58 -2.65 33.93 2.25
N GLY A 59 -1.78 32.91 2.31
CA GLY A 59 -0.90 32.64 3.45
C GLY A 59 -1.50 31.73 4.54
N LYS A 60 -2.65 31.10 4.30
CA LYS A 60 -3.24 30.09 5.22
C LYS A 60 -2.75 28.67 4.93
N PRO A 61 -2.65 27.80 5.96
CA PRO A 61 -2.30 26.39 5.77
C PRO A 61 -3.30 25.66 4.88
N THR A 62 -2.78 24.88 3.92
CA THR A 62 -3.58 23.86 3.21
C THR A 62 -3.29 22.49 3.82
N TYR A 63 -4.27 21.59 3.81
CA TYR A 63 -4.06 20.22 4.28
C TYR A 63 -4.42 19.24 3.17
N THR A 64 -3.67 18.14 3.05
CA THR A 64 -3.96 17.06 2.12
C THR A 64 -4.52 15.88 2.89
N ALA A 65 -5.67 15.38 2.46
CA ALA A 65 -6.24 14.14 2.96
C ALA A 65 -5.93 13.02 1.98
N THR A 66 -5.28 11.95 2.46
CA THR A 66 -4.99 10.75 1.68
C THR A 66 -5.80 9.59 2.21
N GLY A 67 -6.66 9.02 1.37
CA GLY A 67 -7.42 7.83 1.67
C GLY A 67 -6.75 6.58 1.13
N SER A 68 -6.59 5.58 2.00
CA SER A 68 -6.06 4.28 1.65
C SER A 68 -6.91 3.16 2.23
N THR A 69 -6.86 1.99 1.58
CA THR A 69 -7.57 0.80 2.01
C THR A 69 -6.93 0.22 3.26
N ARG A 70 -7.70 0.11 4.34
CA ARG A 70 -7.31 -0.59 5.56
C ARG A 70 -8.56 -1.25 6.17
N PRO A 71 -8.42 -2.18 7.12
CA PRO A 71 -9.56 -2.55 7.97
C PRO A 71 -10.04 -1.33 8.79
N LYS A 72 -11.34 -1.19 9.07
CA LYS A 72 -11.85 -0.01 9.83
C LYS A 72 -11.20 0.16 11.21
N ALA A 73 -10.94 -0.94 11.91
CA ALA A 73 -10.22 -0.93 13.19
C ALA A 73 -8.74 -0.48 13.04
N ALA A 74 -8.20 -0.53 11.83
CA ALA A 74 -6.81 -0.18 11.48
C ALA A 74 -6.56 1.29 11.16
N CYS A 75 -7.54 2.13 11.46
CA CYS A 75 -7.49 3.55 11.28
C CYS A 75 -6.58 4.26 12.31
N ALA A 76 -6.42 3.70 13.50
CA ALA A 76 -5.40 4.15 14.45
C ALA A 76 -3.99 3.78 13.96
N ALA A 77 -3.02 4.71 14.06
CA ALA A 77 -1.63 4.45 13.65
C ALA A 77 -0.95 3.34 14.48
N SER A 78 -1.47 3.06 15.67
CA SER A 78 -1.02 1.99 16.56
C SER A 78 -1.64 0.63 16.26
N PHE A 79 -2.65 0.55 15.39
CA PHE A 79 -3.29 -0.72 15.08
C PHE A 79 -2.30 -1.70 14.45
N ASN A 80 -2.33 -2.95 14.95
CA ASN A 80 -1.46 -4.03 14.50
C ASN A 80 0.04 -3.66 14.54
N THR A 81 0.43 -2.82 15.51
CA THR A 81 1.84 -2.50 15.79
C THR A 81 2.38 -3.43 16.87
N VAL A 82 3.56 -3.99 16.65
CA VAL A 82 4.29 -4.83 17.60
C VAL A 82 5.65 -4.20 17.90
N PHE A 83 6.11 -4.36 19.13
CA PHE A 83 7.35 -3.76 19.62
C PHE A 83 8.34 -4.85 20.04
N ILE A 84 9.55 -4.80 19.50
CA ILE A 84 10.70 -5.57 19.98
C ILE A 84 11.47 -4.66 20.93
N ILE A 85 11.50 -4.98 22.21
CA ILE A 85 11.95 -4.07 23.26
C ILE A 85 13.26 -4.58 23.84
N ASN A 86 14.30 -3.74 23.81
CA ASN A 86 15.62 -4.01 24.36
C ASN A 86 16.18 -5.40 23.97
N ASN A 87 16.01 -5.78 22.70
CA ASN A 87 16.41 -7.08 22.17
C ASN A 87 16.89 -6.93 20.71
N VAL A 88 18.16 -6.53 20.55
CA VAL A 88 18.73 -6.22 19.23
C VAL A 88 18.98 -7.48 18.40
N GLU A 89 19.19 -8.62 19.04
CA GLU A 89 19.30 -9.93 18.39
C GLU A 89 17.97 -10.35 17.75
N ALA A 90 16.84 -10.14 18.44
CA ALA A 90 15.52 -10.42 17.88
C ALA A 90 15.22 -9.50 16.68
N VAL A 91 15.62 -8.22 16.74
CA VAL A 91 15.52 -7.30 15.60
C VAL A 91 16.33 -7.83 14.42
N ALA A 92 17.61 -8.11 14.62
CA ALA A 92 18.48 -8.62 13.56
C ALA A 92 17.96 -9.94 12.97
N SER A 93 17.46 -10.84 13.82
CA SER A 93 16.89 -12.13 13.40
C SER A 93 15.61 -11.95 12.58
N SER A 94 14.72 -11.05 13.01
CA SER A 94 13.47 -10.76 12.30
C SER A 94 13.73 -10.16 10.91
N VAL A 95 14.65 -9.19 10.82
CA VAL A 95 15.04 -8.59 9.53
C VAL A 95 15.65 -9.66 8.60
N LYS A 96 16.56 -10.50 9.12
CA LYS A 96 17.14 -11.60 8.33
C LYS A 96 16.08 -12.59 7.86
N ALA A 97 15.13 -12.96 8.71
CA ALA A 97 14.04 -13.85 8.35
C ALA A 97 13.16 -13.28 7.22
N ALA A 98 12.86 -11.98 7.27
CA ALA A 98 12.10 -11.30 6.22
C ALA A 98 12.85 -11.30 4.87
N TYR A 99 14.14 -10.98 4.84
CA TYR A 99 14.94 -11.07 3.62
C TYR A 99 15.15 -12.51 3.14
N GLN A 100 15.32 -13.46 4.05
CA GLN A 100 15.44 -14.87 3.72
C GLN A 100 14.17 -15.38 3.06
N ALA A 101 12.97 -15.03 3.56
CA ALA A 101 11.72 -15.41 2.93
C ALA A 101 11.60 -14.88 1.49
N ALA A 102 12.05 -13.64 1.23
CA ALA A 102 12.11 -13.09 -0.13
C ALA A 102 13.16 -13.80 -1.01
N LYS A 103 14.30 -14.17 -0.41
CA LYS A 103 15.36 -14.93 -1.11
C LYS A 103 14.84 -16.31 -1.52
N ASP A 104 14.16 -17.01 -0.62
CA ASP A 104 13.57 -18.33 -0.89
C ASP A 104 12.56 -18.26 -2.03
N LYS A 105 11.77 -17.19 -2.12
CA LYS A 105 10.89 -16.92 -3.27
C LYS A 105 11.66 -16.75 -4.57
N SER A 106 12.78 -16.01 -4.53
CA SER A 106 13.66 -15.81 -5.70
C SER A 106 14.32 -17.12 -6.15
N ASP A 107 14.84 -17.90 -5.21
CA ASP A 107 15.47 -19.20 -5.49
C ASP A 107 14.46 -20.19 -6.09
N THR A 108 13.23 -20.19 -5.58
CA THR A 108 12.14 -21.04 -6.09
C THR A 108 11.64 -20.62 -7.47
N ALA A 109 11.70 -19.33 -7.81
CA ALA A 109 11.26 -18.82 -9.11
C ALA A 109 12.17 -19.30 -10.25
N GLY A 110 13.47 -19.50 -10.01
CA GLY A 110 14.37 -20.21 -10.90
C GLY A 110 15.68 -19.47 -11.22
N ALA A 111 16.44 -20.01 -12.18
CA ALA A 111 17.82 -19.57 -12.46
C ALA A 111 17.94 -18.10 -12.91
N ASN A 112 16.90 -17.54 -13.53
CA ASN A 112 16.85 -16.11 -13.90
C ASN A 112 16.98 -15.18 -12.69
N CYS A 113 16.64 -15.67 -11.49
CA CYS A 113 16.65 -14.90 -10.24
C CYS A 113 17.99 -14.88 -9.50
N ALA A 114 19.08 -15.37 -10.11
CA ALA A 114 20.39 -15.40 -9.46
C ALA A 114 20.83 -14.03 -8.92
N ALA A 115 20.72 -12.96 -9.73
CA ALA A 115 21.09 -11.61 -9.30
C ALA A 115 20.22 -11.09 -8.14
N VAL A 116 18.92 -11.38 -8.16
CA VAL A 116 17.98 -11.01 -7.09
C VAL A 116 18.32 -11.76 -5.81
N SER A 117 18.55 -13.07 -5.90
CA SER A 117 18.96 -13.92 -4.77
C SER A 117 20.27 -13.44 -4.14
N THR A 118 21.28 -13.12 -4.94
CA THR A 118 22.55 -12.54 -4.46
C THR A 118 22.34 -11.18 -3.79
N SER A 119 21.51 -10.30 -4.36
CA SER A 119 21.19 -9.01 -3.75
C SER A 119 20.51 -9.16 -2.39
N LEU A 120 19.58 -10.13 -2.26
CA LEU A 120 18.90 -10.42 -0.99
C LEU A 120 19.86 -11.05 0.03
N GLN A 121 20.76 -11.94 -0.40
CA GLN A 121 21.81 -12.46 0.46
C GLN A 121 22.73 -11.35 0.99
N THR A 122 23.11 -10.40 0.13
CA THR A 122 23.91 -9.24 0.55
C THR A 122 23.18 -8.41 1.61
N ALA A 123 21.86 -8.24 1.48
CA ALA A 123 21.04 -7.57 2.48
C ALA A 123 21.01 -8.36 3.81
N ILE A 124 20.87 -9.69 3.77
CA ILE A 124 20.95 -10.57 4.96
C ILE A 124 22.29 -10.40 5.67
N ASP A 125 23.39 -10.43 4.92
CA ASP A 125 24.76 -10.34 5.46
C ASP A 125 25.06 -8.95 6.04
N ALA A 126 24.42 -7.91 5.50
CA ALA A 126 24.56 -6.54 5.99
C ALA A 126 23.91 -6.31 7.37
N VAL A 127 22.98 -7.17 7.80
CA VAL A 127 22.25 -7.03 9.07
C VAL A 127 23.09 -7.52 10.23
N THR A 128 23.40 -6.62 11.17
CA THR A 128 24.19 -6.92 12.38
C THR A 128 23.55 -6.25 13.59
N SER A 129 23.66 -6.87 14.77
CA SER A 129 23.18 -6.27 16.03
C SER A 129 23.82 -4.90 16.29
N LEU A 130 25.11 -4.74 15.97
CA LEU A 130 25.82 -3.45 16.09
C LEU A 130 25.14 -2.32 15.32
N LYS A 131 24.69 -2.56 14.08
CA LYS A 131 23.97 -1.54 13.30
C LYS A 131 22.59 -1.23 13.88
N VAL A 132 21.94 -2.21 14.52
CA VAL A 132 20.68 -1.99 15.24
C VAL A 132 20.93 -1.11 16.47
N GLU A 133 21.93 -1.46 17.28
CA GLU A 133 22.34 -0.69 18.47
C GLU A 133 22.67 0.77 18.11
N GLN A 134 23.46 0.98 17.05
CA GLN A 134 23.81 2.32 16.58
C GLN A 134 22.58 3.14 16.19
N THR A 135 21.63 2.55 15.46
CA THR A 135 20.37 3.21 15.10
C THR A 135 19.56 3.57 16.35
N LEU A 136 19.40 2.63 17.29
CA LEU A 136 18.58 2.86 18.49
C LEU A 136 19.23 3.88 19.45
N ALA A 137 20.55 3.90 19.54
CA ALA A 137 21.30 4.89 20.32
C ALA A 137 21.16 6.30 19.72
N ALA A 138 21.16 6.42 18.39
CA ALA A 138 20.97 7.69 17.70
C ALA A 138 19.51 8.21 17.75
N GLY A 139 18.54 7.32 17.99
CA GLY A 139 17.10 7.62 17.97
C GLY A 139 16.56 8.46 19.12
N GLY A 140 17.40 8.99 20.01
CA GLY A 140 16.98 9.93 21.06
C GLY A 140 15.95 9.37 22.06
N GLY A 141 15.89 8.04 22.21
CA GLY A 141 14.91 7.36 23.06
C GLY A 141 13.54 7.13 22.41
N PHE A 142 13.45 7.20 21.08
CA PHE A 142 12.31 6.70 20.29
C PHE A 142 12.59 5.30 19.72
N CYS A 143 11.54 4.64 19.25
CA CYS A 143 11.65 3.38 18.53
C CYS A 143 11.99 3.62 17.05
N SER A 144 12.53 2.60 16.37
CA SER A 144 12.77 2.63 14.93
C SER A 144 12.28 1.35 14.26
N ASN A 145 11.78 1.45 13.02
CA ASN A 145 11.51 0.30 12.16
C ASN A 145 12.65 -0.01 11.18
N ALA A 146 13.60 0.91 11.00
CA ALA A 146 14.65 0.77 9.99
C ALA A 146 15.94 1.50 10.40
N GLY A 147 17.03 1.15 9.73
CA GLY A 147 18.32 1.81 9.90
C GLY A 147 19.27 1.46 8.77
N THR A 148 20.54 1.82 8.93
CA THR A 148 21.55 1.53 7.90
C THR A 148 21.67 0.02 7.72
N GLY A 149 21.26 -0.48 6.55
CA GLY A 149 21.37 -1.89 6.17
C GLY A 149 20.37 -2.83 6.85
N TRP A 150 19.29 -2.32 7.46
CA TRP A 150 18.22 -3.15 8.00
C TRP A 150 16.86 -2.44 7.97
N ASN A 151 15.78 -3.19 7.75
CA ASN A 151 14.41 -2.69 7.81
C ASN A 151 13.46 -3.84 8.23
N LEU A 152 12.74 -3.64 9.33
CA LEU A 152 11.78 -4.60 9.88
C LEU A 152 10.49 -4.71 9.05
N ASN A 153 10.12 -3.64 8.34
CA ASN A 153 8.87 -3.54 7.60
C ASN A 153 9.14 -3.32 6.11
N LEU A 154 9.46 -4.42 5.41
CA LEU A 154 9.90 -4.38 4.01
C LEU A 154 8.77 -4.14 3.02
N LEU A 155 7.50 -4.35 3.40
CA LEU A 155 6.37 -4.23 2.50
C LEU A 155 5.59 -2.95 2.74
N VAL A 156 5.43 -2.13 1.69
CA VAL A 156 4.49 -1.01 1.67
C VAL A 156 3.26 -1.44 0.86
N ALA A 157 2.11 -1.60 1.52
CA ALA A 157 0.86 -2.01 0.88
C ALA A 157 -0.33 -1.28 1.50
N GLY A 158 -1.21 -0.70 0.66
CA GLY A 158 -2.42 0.00 1.13
C GLY A 158 -2.11 1.17 2.07
N GLY A 159 -0.99 1.86 1.84
CA GLY A 159 -0.51 2.95 2.70
C GLY A 159 0.04 2.48 4.06
N SER A 160 0.11 1.17 4.32
CA SER A 160 0.74 0.59 5.51
C SER A 160 2.14 0.09 5.20
N ILE A 161 3.06 0.23 6.16
CA ILE A 161 4.40 -0.36 6.09
C ILE A 161 4.43 -1.52 7.08
N VAL A 162 4.56 -2.75 6.60
CA VAL A 162 4.40 -3.97 7.40
C VAL A 162 5.56 -4.95 7.19
N SER A 163 5.77 -5.82 8.18
CA SER A 163 6.75 -6.89 8.15
C SER A 163 6.27 -8.06 7.30
N VAL A 164 7.23 -8.70 6.63
CA VAL A 164 7.06 -9.96 5.89
C VAL A 164 7.84 -11.10 6.55
N ASP A 165 8.31 -10.90 7.79
CA ASP A 165 8.88 -11.97 8.61
C ASP A 165 7.85 -13.11 8.73
N PRO A 166 8.20 -14.36 8.39
CA PRO A 166 7.29 -15.49 8.48
C PRO A 166 6.86 -15.83 9.92
N ASN A 167 7.51 -15.27 10.94
CA ASN A 167 7.04 -15.37 12.32
C ASN A 167 5.64 -14.75 12.45
N SER A 168 4.67 -15.55 12.92
CA SER A 168 3.27 -15.13 13.10
C SER A 168 3.09 -13.98 14.09
N GLU A 169 4.07 -13.73 14.96
CA GLU A 169 4.09 -12.56 15.83
C GLU A 169 4.21 -11.26 15.05
N TYR A 170 4.93 -11.27 13.93
CA TYR A 170 5.38 -10.08 13.19
C TYR A 170 4.75 -9.96 11.79
N PHE A 171 4.41 -11.07 11.14
CA PHE A 171 3.88 -11.08 9.77
C PHE A 171 2.66 -10.17 9.60
N GLY A 172 2.71 -9.27 8.61
CA GLY A 172 1.62 -8.35 8.29
C GLY A 172 1.38 -7.26 9.34
N LYS A 173 2.29 -7.10 10.30
CA LYS A 173 2.24 -6.09 11.36
C LYS A 173 3.28 -5.00 11.14
N THR A 174 3.05 -3.83 11.71
CA THR A 174 4.09 -2.81 11.82
C THR A 174 4.99 -3.16 12.99
N VAL A 175 6.25 -3.50 12.76
CA VAL A 175 7.20 -3.87 13.82
C VAL A 175 8.14 -2.72 14.11
N LEU A 176 8.30 -2.38 15.40
CA LEU A 176 9.18 -1.31 15.87
C LEU A 176 10.18 -1.86 16.88
N ALA A 177 11.45 -1.55 16.70
CA ALA A 177 12.51 -1.82 17.66
C ALA A 177 12.63 -0.65 18.64
N CYS A 178 12.54 -0.91 19.94
CA CYS A 178 12.63 0.10 20.98
C CYS A 178 13.81 -0.17 21.90
N PRO A 179 14.61 0.85 22.28
CA PRO A 179 15.69 0.66 23.25
C PRO A 179 15.19 0.38 24.67
N SER A 180 13.93 0.71 25.00
CA SER A 180 13.33 0.50 26.31
C SER A 180 11.80 0.52 26.27
N GLU A 181 11.14 0.09 27.36
CA GLU A 181 9.69 0.26 27.54
C GLU A 181 9.28 1.75 27.51
N GLN A 182 10.08 2.62 28.11
CA GLN A 182 9.81 4.06 28.08
C GLN A 182 9.82 4.63 26.64
N ALA A 183 10.70 4.12 25.78
CA ALA A 183 10.72 4.51 24.37
C ALA A 183 9.44 4.05 23.64
N LYS A 184 8.95 2.85 23.95
CA LYS A 184 7.66 2.34 23.44
C LYS A 184 6.49 3.21 23.89
N GLU A 185 6.42 3.57 25.17
CA GLU A 185 5.35 4.45 25.68
C GLU A 185 5.35 5.81 24.97
N LYS A 186 6.53 6.43 24.80
CA LYS A 186 6.70 7.65 24.02
C LYS A 186 6.24 7.48 22.58
N GLN A 187 6.59 6.35 21.96
CA GLN A 187 6.21 6.05 20.57
C GLN A 187 4.70 5.87 20.43
N ILE A 188 4.04 5.16 21.35
CA ILE A 188 2.58 4.99 21.33
C ILE A 188 1.88 6.35 21.50
N ALA A 189 2.37 7.18 22.42
CA ALA A 189 1.85 8.55 22.59
C ALA A 189 1.99 9.36 21.30
N LEU A 190 3.15 9.30 20.63
CA LEU A 190 3.38 9.97 19.35
C LEU A 190 2.47 9.44 18.23
N LEU A 191 2.30 8.12 18.10
CA LEU A 191 1.43 7.53 17.08
C LEU A 191 -0.03 7.97 17.25
N ASN A 192 -0.47 8.14 18.50
CA ASN A 192 -1.81 8.63 18.80
C ASN A 192 -1.98 10.14 18.52
N THR A 193 -0.89 10.92 18.43
CA THR A 193 -0.95 12.37 18.13
C THR A 193 -0.71 12.71 16.66
N LEU A 194 0.04 11.90 15.90
CA LEU A 194 0.35 12.15 14.49
C LEU A 194 -0.84 11.99 13.53
N ASN A 195 -1.91 11.32 13.96
CA ASN A 195 -3.14 11.19 13.16
C ASN A 195 -4.23 12.11 13.70
N PHE A 196 -4.39 13.27 13.07
CA PHE A 196 -5.35 14.29 13.49
C PHE A 196 -6.80 13.80 13.44
N SER A 197 -7.16 12.93 12.51
CA SER A 197 -8.40 12.16 12.56
C SER A 197 -8.35 11.00 11.59
N THR A 198 -9.01 9.91 11.94
CA THR A 198 -9.38 8.92 10.96
C THR A 198 -10.88 8.86 10.84
N ILE A 199 -11.38 9.08 9.63
CA ILE A 199 -12.81 8.97 9.34
C ILE A 199 -13.05 7.72 8.56
N ALA A 200 -13.96 6.91 9.08
CA ALA A 200 -14.55 5.82 8.35
C ALA A 200 -15.60 6.39 7.40
N GLY A 201 -15.44 6.10 6.11
CA GLY A 201 -16.35 6.53 5.05
C GLY A 201 -16.02 5.87 3.72
N SER A 202 -16.90 6.05 2.74
CA SER A 202 -16.62 5.64 1.36
C SER A 202 -15.65 6.64 0.73
N VAL A 203 -14.34 6.46 0.96
CA VAL A 203 -13.30 7.35 0.41
C VAL A 203 -13.40 7.49 -1.12
N ALA A 204 -13.84 6.45 -1.84
CA ALA A 204 -14.09 6.54 -3.28
C ALA A 204 -15.17 7.58 -3.64
N THR A 205 -16.21 7.71 -2.81
CA THR A 205 -17.27 8.71 -2.96
C THR A 205 -16.80 10.09 -2.50
N ASP A 206 -16.12 10.14 -1.36
CA ASP A 206 -15.65 11.39 -0.75
C ASP A 206 -14.53 12.07 -1.55
N MET A 207 -13.73 11.31 -2.31
CA MET A 207 -12.59 11.81 -3.11
C MET A 207 -12.81 11.60 -4.62
N ALA A 208 -14.07 11.70 -5.07
CA ALA A 208 -14.50 11.37 -6.43
C ALA A 208 -13.70 12.09 -7.53
N THR A 209 -13.37 13.39 -7.35
CA THR A 209 -12.57 14.14 -8.33
C THR A 209 -11.22 13.49 -8.60
N ASN A 210 -10.49 13.10 -7.56
CA ASN A 210 -9.19 12.45 -7.71
C ASN A 210 -9.33 11.02 -8.25
N LEU A 211 -10.39 10.30 -7.88
CA LEU A 211 -10.70 9.01 -8.47
C LEU A 211 -10.90 9.14 -9.99
N THR A 212 -11.72 10.09 -10.43
CA THR A 212 -11.92 10.38 -11.86
C THR A 212 -10.62 10.76 -12.55
N PHE A 213 -9.78 11.58 -11.93
CA PHE A 213 -8.45 11.90 -12.46
C PHE A 213 -7.58 10.65 -12.66
N LYS A 214 -7.54 9.75 -11.67
CA LYS A 214 -6.78 8.50 -11.76
C LYS A 214 -7.32 7.56 -12.83
N GLN A 215 -8.65 7.41 -12.92
CA GLN A 215 -9.31 6.63 -13.98
C GLN A 215 -8.95 7.16 -15.37
N LYS A 216 -8.99 8.49 -15.56
CA LYS A 216 -8.57 9.14 -16.81
C LYS A 216 -7.10 8.88 -17.11
N THR A 217 -6.23 9.01 -16.11
CA THR A 217 -4.78 8.77 -16.25
C THR A 217 -4.48 7.33 -16.66
N ALA A 218 -5.19 6.36 -16.06
CA ALA A 218 -5.10 4.95 -16.42
C ALA A 218 -5.63 4.66 -17.84
N ALA A 219 -6.58 5.47 -18.34
CA ALA A 219 -7.16 5.34 -19.67
C ALA A 219 -6.34 6.04 -20.78
N VAL A 220 -5.30 6.82 -20.44
CA VAL A 220 -4.48 7.52 -21.43
C VAL A 220 -3.75 6.50 -22.30
N THR A 221 -4.10 6.47 -23.58
CA THR A 221 -3.51 5.56 -24.58
C THR A 221 -1.99 5.76 -24.74
N ALA A 222 -1.49 6.99 -24.54
CA ALA A 222 -0.06 7.31 -24.55
C ALA A 222 0.72 6.68 -23.38
N SER A 223 0.07 6.37 -22.26
CA SER A 223 0.69 5.65 -21.14
C SER A 223 0.95 4.17 -21.47
N ASN A 224 0.32 3.66 -22.53
CA ASN A 224 0.54 2.36 -23.14
C ASN A 224 0.35 1.15 -22.20
N TYR A 225 -0.40 1.26 -21.10
CA TYR A 225 -0.63 0.22 -20.09
C TYR A 225 -1.47 -0.99 -20.58
N LYS A 226 -2.03 -0.90 -21.79
CA LYS A 226 -2.86 -1.92 -22.46
C LYS A 226 -4.11 -2.38 -21.69
N TRP A 227 -4.52 -1.68 -20.63
CA TRP A 227 -5.86 -1.84 -20.08
C TRP A 227 -6.90 -1.32 -21.07
N THR A 228 -8.08 -1.93 -21.08
CA THR A 228 -9.21 -1.43 -21.86
C THR A 228 -9.72 -0.12 -21.27
N SER A 229 -10.32 0.74 -22.11
CA SER A 229 -10.96 1.99 -21.64
C SER A 229 -12.07 1.72 -20.63
N ASP A 230 -12.82 0.63 -20.82
CA ASP A 230 -13.86 0.17 -19.88
C ASP A 230 -13.25 -0.16 -18.51
N ALA A 231 -12.17 -0.93 -18.46
CA ALA A 231 -11.50 -1.29 -17.20
C ALA A 231 -10.91 -0.08 -16.47
N ALA A 232 -10.30 0.86 -17.22
CA ALA A 232 -9.77 2.09 -16.66
C ALA A 232 -10.89 2.99 -16.10
N SER A 233 -12.03 3.09 -16.79
CA SER A 233 -13.20 3.86 -16.33
C SER A 233 -13.84 3.28 -15.06
N LYS A 234 -13.72 1.96 -14.85
CA LYS A 234 -14.15 1.24 -13.64
C LYS A 234 -13.08 1.20 -12.55
N GLY A 235 -11.99 1.95 -12.72
CA GLY A 235 -10.90 1.96 -11.76
C GLY A 235 -11.38 2.33 -10.35
N ARG A 236 -10.85 1.67 -9.33
CA ARG A 236 -11.27 1.85 -7.93
C ARG A 236 -10.12 1.66 -6.96
N LEU A 237 -10.33 2.05 -5.72
CA LEU A 237 -9.40 1.69 -4.65
C LEU A 237 -9.41 0.16 -4.45
N ILE A 238 -8.23 -0.42 -4.20
CA ILE A 238 -8.08 -1.82 -3.80
C ILE A 238 -8.95 -2.10 -2.56
N ASN A 239 -9.48 -3.31 -2.39
CA ASN A 239 -10.27 -3.65 -1.19
C ASN A 239 -9.45 -4.45 -0.16
N VAL A 240 -9.97 -4.60 1.06
CA VAL A 240 -9.26 -5.26 2.17
C VAL A 240 -8.89 -6.72 1.83
N SER A 241 -9.76 -7.45 1.12
CA SER A 241 -9.47 -8.84 0.71
C SER A 241 -8.34 -8.90 -0.32
N GLU A 242 -8.30 -7.99 -1.28
CA GLU A 242 -7.21 -7.87 -2.26
C GLU A 242 -5.91 -7.47 -1.57
N LEU A 243 -5.98 -6.49 -0.67
CA LEU A 243 -4.83 -6.07 0.12
C LEU A 243 -4.27 -7.21 1.00
N THR A 244 -5.14 -8.04 1.56
CA THR A 244 -4.73 -9.23 2.32
C THR A 244 -4.03 -10.24 1.43
N THR A 245 -4.52 -10.45 0.20
CA THR A 245 -3.87 -11.32 -0.78
C THR A 245 -2.47 -10.80 -1.12
N VAL A 246 -2.34 -9.50 -1.37
CA VAL A 246 -1.05 -8.82 -1.60
C VAL A 246 -0.12 -9.02 -0.39
N GLY A 247 -0.63 -8.85 0.83
CA GLY A 247 0.12 -9.10 2.07
C GLY A 247 0.63 -10.54 2.18
N LYS A 248 -0.18 -11.54 1.81
CA LYS A 248 0.23 -12.95 1.77
C LYS A 248 1.36 -13.22 0.76
N SER A 249 1.40 -12.46 -0.33
CA SER A 249 2.49 -12.48 -1.31
C SER A 249 3.67 -11.57 -0.93
N GLY A 250 3.74 -11.06 0.31
CA GLY A 250 4.69 -10.04 0.73
C GLY A 250 6.16 -10.37 0.46
N ALA A 251 6.61 -11.60 0.74
CA ALA A 251 7.97 -12.02 0.44
C ALA A 251 8.30 -11.97 -1.06
N ALA A 252 7.34 -12.37 -1.91
CA ALA A 252 7.51 -12.28 -3.37
C ALA A 252 7.52 -10.83 -3.86
N MET A 253 6.73 -9.94 -3.22
CA MET A 253 6.78 -8.51 -3.52
C MET A 253 8.10 -7.86 -3.13
N VAL A 254 8.71 -8.27 -2.01
CA VAL A 254 10.05 -7.80 -1.63
C VAL A 254 11.09 -8.25 -2.66
N ALA A 255 11.03 -9.51 -3.11
CA ALA A 255 11.88 -10.01 -4.18
C ALA A 255 11.66 -9.26 -5.51
N PHE A 256 10.40 -8.97 -5.84
CA PHE A 256 10.03 -8.17 -7.02
C PHE A 256 10.59 -6.74 -6.94
N GLY A 257 10.51 -6.11 -5.76
CA GLY A 257 11.11 -4.79 -5.52
C GLY A 257 12.63 -4.79 -5.72
N ALA A 258 13.32 -5.81 -5.22
CA ALA A 258 14.76 -5.99 -5.46
C ALA A 258 15.07 -6.18 -6.95
N ALA A 259 14.26 -6.98 -7.66
CA ALA A 259 14.36 -7.13 -9.12
C ALA A 259 14.19 -5.77 -9.83
N GLY A 260 13.21 -4.96 -9.42
CA GLY A 260 12.98 -3.62 -9.95
C GLY A 260 14.21 -2.70 -9.83
N GLN A 261 14.89 -2.70 -8.69
CA GLN A 261 16.12 -1.91 -8.48
C GLN A 261 17.27 -2.37 -9.39
N ILE A 262 17.46 -3.69 -9.51
CA ILE A 262 18.50 -4.25 -10.39
C ILE A 262 18.21 -3.89 -11.85
N ILE A 263 16.96 -3.97 -12.30
CA ILE A 263 16.55 -3.60 -13.65
C ILE A 263 16.79 -2.11 -13.92
N GLN A 264 16.47 -1.24 -12.96
CA GLN A 264 16.74 0.21 -13.08
C GLN A 264 18.24 0.49 -13.26
N ALA A 265 19.09 -0.19 -12.51
CA ALA A 265 20.54 -0.07 -12.64
C ALA A 265 21.10 -0.71 -13.93
N ASN A 266 20.35 -1.62 -14.56
CA ASN A 266 20.80 -2.43 -15.68
C ASN A 266 19.76 -2.48 -16.83
N PRO A 267 19.30 -1.35 -17.37
CA PRO A 267 18.06 -1.31 -18.16
C PRO A 267 18.15 -1.98 -19.54
N ALA A 268 19.33 -2.27 -20.09
CA ALA A 268 19.47 -2.80 -21.45
C ALA A 268 20.47 -3.96 -21.60
N ASN A 269 21.09 -4.43 -20.52
CA ASN A 269 22.12 -5.47 -20.57
C ASN A 269 21.54 -6.86 -20.23
N ALA A 270 22.39 -7.89 -20.31
CA ALA A 270 21.99 -9.27 -20.00
C ALA A 270 21.46 -9.45 -18.57
N ILE A 271 22.00 -8.71 -17.59
CA ILE A 271 21.55 -8.74 -16.18
C ILE A 271 20.10 -8.23 -16.11
N GLY A 272 19.80 -7.09 -16.73
CA GLY A 272 18.44 -6.55 -16.78
C GLY A 272 17.44 -7.46 -17.47
N THR A 273 17.84 -8.09 -18.58
CA THR A 273 17.00 -9.06 -19.29
C THR A 273 16.69 -10.29 -18.44
N ALA A 274 17.70 -10.90 -17.81
CA ALA A 274 17.51 -12.02 -16.90
C ALA A 274 16.65 -11.63 -15.68
N THR A 275 16.86 -10.43 -15.13
CA THR A 275 16.09 -9.95 -13.97
C THR A 275 14.62 -9.67 -14.32
N ARG A 276 14.33 -9.20 -15.54
CA ARG A 276 12.93 -9.11 -16.03
C ARG A 276 12.27 -10.48 -16.15
N ALA A 277 13.01 -11.48 -16.65
CA ALA A 277 12.53 -12.87 -16.66
C ALA A 277 12.28 -13.38 -15.24
N CYS A 278 13.18 -13.11 -14.29
CA CYS A 278 12.97 -13.42 -12.88
C CYS A 278 11.69 -12.78 -12.31
N ALA A 279 11.46 -11.49 -12.55
CA ALA A 279 10.27 -10.80 -12.07
C ALA A 279 8.96 -11.41 -12.62
N LYS A 280 8.99 -11.86 -13.88
CA LYS A 280 7.89 -12.61 -14.49
C LYS A 280 7.71 -13.99 -13.85
N ASP A 281 8.81 -14.71 -13.60
CA ASP A 281 8.80 -16.02 -12.96
C ASP A 281 8.25 -15.91 -11.53
N LEU A 282 8.71 -14.92 -10.74
CA LEU A 282 8.20 -14.60 -9.40
C LEU A 282 6.68 -14.40 -9.41
N LEU A 283 6.18 -13.56 -10.32
CA LEU A 283 4.74 -13.31 -10.44
C LEU A 283 3.96 -14.58 -10.82
N SER A 284 4.48 -15.37 -11.77
CA SER A 284 3.82 -16.60 -12.24
C SER A 284 3.69 -17.69 -11.18
N LYS A 285 4.51 -17.66 -10.13
CA LYS A 285 4.50 -18.61 -9.01
C LYS A 285 3.55 -18.23 -7.89
N GLU A 286 3.01 -17.01 -7.91
CA GLU A 286 2.01 -16.58 -6.94
C GLU A 286 0.62 -17.08 -7.32
N SER A 287 -0.33 -17.02 -6.37
CA SER A 287 -1.72 -17.44 -6.63
C SER A 287 -2.34 -16.68 -7.79
N GLU A 288 -3.26 -17.31 -8.53
CA GLU A 288 -3.99 -16.66 -9.63
C GLU A 288 -4.64 -15.34 -9.19
N THR A 289 -5.21 -15.31 -7.97
CA THR A 289 -5.78 -14.09 -7.40
C THR A 289 -4.73 -12.98 -7.22
N ALA A 290 -3.53 -13.31 -6.74
CA ALA A 290 -2.45 -12.34 -6.58
C ALA A 290 -1.94 -11.84 -7.95
N GLN A 291 -1.85 -12.73 -8.93
CA GLN A 291 -1.49 -12.37 -10.32
C GLN A 291 -2.52 -11.40 -10.91
N ASN A 292 -3.81 -11.70 -10.79
CA ASN A 292 -4.88 -10.83 -11.28
C ASN A 292 -4.89 -9.46 -10.60
N ILE A 293 -4.56 -9.38 -9.31
CA ILE A 293 -4.38 -8.10 -8.61
C ILE A 293 -3.20 -7.33 -9.19
N ALA A 294 -2.05 -7.99 -9.39
CA ALA A 294 -0.86 -7.35 -9.96
C ALA A 294 -1.10 -6.80 -11.38
N PHE A 295 -1.85 -7.53 -12.22
CA PHE A 295 -2.22 -7.08 -13.57
C PHE A 295 -3.09 -5.83 -13.57
N ALA A 296 -3.92 -5.69 -12.54
CA ALA A 296 -4.87 -4.59 -12.39
C ALA A 296 -4.30 -3.39 -11.62
N LEU A 297 -3.19 -3.54 -10.89
CA LEU A 297 -2.66 -2.51 -10.02
C LEU A 297 -2.01 -1.37 -10.81
N HIS A 298 -2.34 -0.13 -10.45
CA HIS A 298 -1.70 1.09 -10.93
C HIS A 298 -0.81 1.69 -9.82
N ASP A 299 0.35 1.09 -9.61
CA ASP A 299 1.44 1.53 -8.76
C ASP A 299 2.74 1.65 -9.58
N GLN A 300 2.98 2.86 -10.10
CA GLN A 300 4.17 3.14 -10.91
C GLN A 300 5.48 3.01 -10.13
N ALA A 301 5.46 3.24 -8.82
CA ALA A 301 6.66 3.16 -7.98
C ALA A 301 7.08 1.70 -7.75
N ALA A 302 6.10 0.83 -7.54
CA ALA A 302 6.33 -0.62 -7.54
C ALA A 302 6.48 -1.21 -8.96
N GLY A 303 6.16 -0.41 -9.99
CA GLY A 303 6.17 -0.76 -11.41
C GLY A 303 5.10 -1.77 -11.83
N PHE A 304 4.00 -1.82 -11.08
CA PHE A 304 2.76 -2.44 -11.53
C PHE A 304 1.90 -1.36 -12.19
N ASN A 305 1.76 -1.41 -13.50
CA ASN A 305 0.99 -0.42 -14.26
C ASN A 305 0.56 -1.01 -15.60
N GLY A 306 0.03 -2.24 -15.57
CA GLY A 306 -0.36 -2.97 -16.76
C GLY A 306 0.85 -3.39 -17.62
N ALA A 307 0.59 -3.68 -18.90
CA ALA A 307 1.65 -4.03 -19.85
C ALA A 307 2.21 -2.76 -20.49
N ILE A 308 3.50 -2.50 -20.38
CA ILE A 308 4.15 -1.30 -20.95
C ILE A 308 5.18 -1.72 -21.98
N THR A 309 5.33 -0.92 -23.05
CA THR A 309 6.46 -0.98 -23.97
C THR A 309 7.43 0.15 -23.68
N GLY A 310 8.73 -0.14 -23.54
CA GLY A 310 9.81 0.82 -23.36
C GLY A 310 10.04 1.29 -21.91
N GLY A 311 9.36 0.69 -20.92
CA GLY A 311 9.52 1.02 -19.50
C GLY A 311 10.60 0.19 -18.78
N VAL A 312 10.92 0.57 -17.54
CA VAL A 312 11.85 -0.20 -16.69
C VAL A 312 11.32 -1.63 -16.45
N ILE A 313 10.02 -1.78 -16.17
CA ILE A 313 9.37 -3.07 -15.88
C ILE A 313 8.62 -3.60 -17.13
N ASP A 314 9.13 -3.26 -18.33
CA ASP A 314 8.59 -3.75 -19.60
C ASP A 314 8.55 -5.29 -19.62
N SER A 315 7.50 -5.83 -20.25
CA SER A 315 7.34 -7.24 -20.59
C SER A 315 7.13 -8.22 -19.43
N ILE A 316 6.94 -7.73 -18.20
CA ILE A 316 6.57 -8.55 -17.04
C ILE A 316 5.08 -8.91 -17.05
N ILE A 317 4.22 -7.92 -17.34
CA ILE A 317 2.79 -8.13 -17.61
C ILE A 317 2.61 -8.11 -19.13
N THR A 318 1.98 -9.16 -19.68
CA THR A 318 1.70 -9.24 -21.11
C THR A 318 0.49 -8.41 -21.50
N THR A 319 0.41 -8.02 -22.78
CA THR A 319 -0.77 -7.31 -23.33
C THR A 319 -2.07 -8.06 -23.07
N ALA A 320 -2.11 -9.38 -23.31
CA ALA A 320 -3.31 -10.18 -23.06
C ALA A 320 -3.73 -10.19 -21.58
N GLN A 321 -2.76 -10.24 -20.65
CA GLN A 321 -3.06 -10.15 -19.22
C GLN A 321 -3.62 -8.78 -18.85
N ALA A 322 -3.04 -7.69 -19.36
CA ALA A 322 -3.56 -6.34 -19.13
C ALA A 322 -4.96 -6.15 -19.74
N GLU A 323 -5.19 -6.63 -20.96
CA GLU A 323 -6.50 -6.53 -21.64
C GLU A 323 -7.59 -7.35 -20.93
N SER A 324 -7.22 -8.40 -20.19
CA SER A 324 -8.17 -9.21 -19.41
C SER A 324 -8.69 -8.53 -18.14
N VAL A 325 -8.05 -7.43 -17.70
CA VAL A 325 -8.44 -6.68 -16.50
C VAL A 325 -9.81 -6.04 -16.73
N LYS A 326 -10.68 -6.15 -15.72
CA LYS A 326 -12.04 -5.57 -15.73
C LYS A 326 -12.18 -4.27 -14.95
N GLU A 327 -11.27 -4.04 -13.99
CA GLU A 327 -11.24 -2.87 -13.12
C GLU A 327 -9.77 -2.58 -12.78
N VAL A 328 -9.30 -1.35 -12.97
CA VAL A 328 -7.97 -0.92 -12.53
C VAL A 328 -7.98 -0.65 -11.01
N LEU A 329 -6.92 -1.05 -10.30
CA LEU A 329 -6.82 -0.92 -8.84
C LEU A 329 -5.84 0.20 -8.46
N PHE A 330 -6.27 1.08 -7.57
CA PHE A 330 -5.44 2.14 -6.98
C PHE A 330 -5.14 1.84 -5.51
N THR A 331 -3.96 2.22 -5.04
CA THR A 331 -3.51 2.02 -3.65
C THR A 331 -3.88 3.17 -2.71
N SER A 332 -4.16 4.35 -3.28
CA SER A 332 -4.57 5.55 -2.56
C SER A 332 -5.43 6.46 -3.45
N ILE A 333 -6.16 7.38 -2.83
CA ILE A 333 -6.82 8.54 -3.46
C ILE A 333 -6.68 9.74 -2.52
N GLN A 334 -6.81 10.95 -3.05
CA GLN A 334 -6.45 12.16 -2.32
C GLN A 334 -7.45 13.30 -2.54
N CYS A 335 -7.56 14.21 -1.57
CA CYS A 335 -8.24 15.50 -1.70
C CYS A 335 -7.53 16.56 -0.85
N LYS A 336 -7.90 17.84 -0.98
CA LYS A 336 -7.34 18.94 -0.17
C LYS A 336 -8.39 19.72 0.64
N TYR A 337 -7.97 20.24 1.79
CA TYR A 337 -8.68 21.18 2.67
C TYR A 337 -7.97 22.54 2.70
N GLY A 338 -8.72 23.59 3.04
CA GLY A 338 -8.20 24.95 3.26
C GLY A 338 -8.49 25.89 2.08
N ASP A 339 -7.63 26.91 1.89
CA ASP A 339 -7.64 27.84 0.75
C ASP A 339 -7.13 27.14 -0.53
N PHE A 340 -7.84 26.06 -0.89
CA PHE A 340 -7.57 25.27 -2.07
C PHE A 340 -8.45 25.77 -3.21
N ASP A 341 -7.86 26.51 -4.14
CA ASP A 341 -8.50 26.86 -5.40
C ASP A 341 -8.34 25.72 -6.41
N GLU A 342 -9.38 24.91 -6.56
CA GLU A 342 -9.45 23.85 -7.57
C GLU A 342 -9.27 24.39 -9.00
N GLU A 343 -9.52 25.69 -9.21
CA GLU A 343 -9.40 26.32 -10.51
C GLU A 343 -7.97 26.82 -10.83
N ALA A 344 -7.06 26.84 -9.84
CA ALA A 344 -5.68 27.22 -10.04
C ALA A 344 -4.94 26.29 -11.02
N ALA A 345 -4.07 26.86 -11.87
CA ALA A 345 -3.41 26.12 -12.93
C ALA A 345 -2.60 24.89 -12.45
N GLY A 346 -1.98 24.96 -11.27
CA GLY A 346 -1.24 23.83 -10.68
C GLY A 346 -2.11 22.66 -10.19
N ASN A 347 -3.41 22.88 -10.01
CA ASN A 347 -4.40 21.87 -9.60
C ASN A 347 -5.15 21.26 -10.79
N LYS A 348 -4.74 21.63 -12.00
CA LYS A 348 -5.23 21.11 -13.26
C LYS A 348 -4.07 20.54 -14.05
N THR A 349 -4.34 19.52 -14.84
CA THR A 349 -3.34 18.97 -15.75
C THR A 349 -4.01 18.52 -17.04
N THR A 350 -3.19 18.28 -18.06
CA THR A 350 -3.65 17.67 -19.30
C THR A 350 -3.53 16.16 -19.16
N VAL A 351 -4.61 15.43 -19.44
CA VAL A 351 -4.65 13.96 -19.40
C VAL A 351 -5.05 13.47 -20.78
N GLY A 352 -4.09 12.90 -21.52
CA GLY A 352 -4.29 12.58 -22.93
C GLY A 352 -4.57 13.84 -23.73
N THR A 353 -5.73 13.90 -24.38
CA THR A 353 -6.19 15.07 -25.15
C THR A 353 -7.05 16.05 -24.35
N GLU A 354 -7.45 15.68 -23.13
CA GLU A 354 -8.30 16.53 -22.30
C GLU A 354 -7.44 17.50 -21.48
N THR A 355 -7.63 18.80 -21.72
CA THR A 355 -6.96 19.87 -20.96
C THR A 355 -7.75 20.24 -19.72
N ASN A 356 -7.10 20.83 -18.71
CA ASN A 356 -7.73 21.35 -17.51
C ASN A 356 -8.43 20.29 -16.63
N VAL A 357 -7.97 19.04 -16.68
CA VAL A 357 -8.47 17.99 -15.80
C VAL A 357 -8.01 18.26 -14.38
N LYS A 358 -8.97 18.40 -13.47
CA LYS A 358 -8.74 18.58 -12.02
C LYS A 358 -8.00 17.35 -11.49
N ASN A 359 -6.78 17.54 -11.00
CA ASN A 359 -5.95 16.42 -10.52
C ASN A 359 -6.22 16.08 -9.05
N ILE A 360 -6.76 17.03 -8.29
CA ILE A 360 -7.11 16.94 -6.89
C ILE A 360 -8.38 17.76 -6.68
N GLY A 361 -9.35 17.25 -5.91
CA GLY A 361 -10.56 17.97 -5.54
C GLY A 361 -10.55 18.43 -4.09
N THR A 362 -11.57 19.22 -3.72
CA THR A 362 -11.82 19.63 -2.35
C THR A 362 -12.37 18.47 -1.53
N CYS A 363 -11.83 18.23 -0.35
CA CYS A 363 -12.34 17.21 0.54
C CYS A 363 -13.73 17.58 1.09
N PRO A 364 -14.59 16.60 1.44
CA PRO A 364 -15.92 16.90 1.94
C PRO A 364 -15.89 17.62 3.29
N THR A 365 -16.94 18.37 3.62
CA THR A 365 -17.01 19.17 4.86
C THR A 365 -17.07 18.33 6.15
N ASN A 366 -17.29 17.02 6.03
CA ASN A 366 -17.42 16.09 7.15
C ASN A 366 -16.08 15.62 7.73
N TYR A 367 -14.92 15.79 7.06
CA TYR A 367 -13.64 15.55 7.74
C TYR A 367 -13.24 16.73 8.62
N PRO A 368 -12.80 16.48 9.87
CA PRO A 368 -12.59 17.50 10.86
C PRO A 368 -11.48 18.44 10.40
N LYS A 369 -11.75 19.72 10.64
CA LYS A 369 -10.81 20.81 10.45
C LYS A 369 -10.07 20.96 11.79
N TYR A 370 -8.80 20.60 11.83
CA TYR A 370 -7.95 20.89 12.98
C TYR A 370 -7.06 22.10 12.71
#